data_AF-A0A972UUI3-F1
#
_entry.id   AF-A0A972UUI3-F1
#
_cell.length_a   1.000
_cell.length_b   1.000
_cell.length_c   1.000
_cell.angle_alpha   90.00
_cell.angle_beta   90.00
_cell.angle_gamma   90.00
#
_symmetry.space_group_name_H-M   'P 1'
#
loop_
_entity.id
_entity.type
_entity.pdbx_description
1 polymer ?
#
loop_
_entity_poly.entity_id
_entity_poly.type
_entity_poly.pdbx_seq_one_letter_code
_entity_poly.pdbx_strand_id
1 'polypeptide(L)'
;METKFGFTKMTVDEFKEWIENFNVNRIVSHIQQHHTFLPGYAQFTDNNHFNMQNGMKNHHVTNNGWSDIGQHFSIFPDGIILTGRSLERSPACIKGNNANAVCIENVGNFDTGKDEMNEVQKDAILEVTAALCAKFHITANTDNILYHHWFNLATGERNNGSGSNKNCPGSNFFNGNKVADSEVNFIPLVQAIIQNSHNVIPPPQIIKYATVKANRLNVRIGPGTNNSLARSIKSVKLGSVVKVFKEENGWYKISDQQDHWISGNYTIDVEKGKITASTLHIRTGPGTKYAIAGKLIKGQEIIIEKELNNWYKLYLQDKWISKKYVFID
;
A
#
# COMPACT_ATOMS: atom_id res chain seq x y z
N MET A 1 -1.48 -21.65 -14.28
CA MET A 1 -1.04 -20.28 -14.62
C MET A 1 -0.70 -20.19 -16.10
N GLU A 2 -1.14 -19.14 -16.79
CA GLU A 2 -0.82 -18.86 -18.21
C GLU A 2 -0.18 -17.46 -18.33
N THR A 3 0.78 -17.25 -19.24
CA THR A 3 1.41 -15.93 -19.43
C THR A 3 1.31 -15.44 -20.86
N LYS A 4 0.90 -14.17 -21.05
CA LYS A 4 0.80 -13.51 -22.35
C LYS A 4 0.94 -12.00 -22.19
N PHE A 5 1.58 -11.33 -23.16
CA PHE A 5 1.85 -9.88 -23.15
C PHE A 5 2.61 -9.37 -21.91
N GLY A 6 3.34 -10.25 -21.22
CA GLY A 6 4.03 -9.94 -19.97
C GLY A 6 3.12 -9.97 -18.73
N PHE A 7 1.88 -10.44 -18.85
CA PHE A 7 0.95 -10.67 -17.75
C PHE A 7 0.79 -12.16 -17.48
N THR A 8 0.56 -12.51 -16.23
CA THR A 8 0.27 -13.88 -15.79
C THR A 8 -1.16 -13.94 -15.29
N LYS A 9 -1.93 -14.90 -15.84
CA LYS A 9 -3.32 -15.22 -15.48
C LYS A 9 -3.34 -16.35 -14.46
N MET A 10 -4.11 -16.15 -13.39
CA MET A 10 -4.19 -17.04 -12.22
C MET A 10 -5.64 -17.19 -11.76
N THR A 11 -6.00 -18.37 -11.27
CA THR A 11 -7.14 -18.52 -10.35
C THR A 11 -6.80 -17.93 -8.98
N VAL A 12 -7.78 -17.85 -8.07
CA VAL A 12 -7.54 -17.39 -6.68
C VAL A 12 -6.51 -18.29 -5.97
N ASP A 13 -6.61 -19.61 -6.11
CA ASP A 13 -5.69 -20.55 -5.46
C ASP A 13 -4.27 -20.44 -6.03
N GLU A 14 -4.16 -20.36 -7.36
CA GLU A 14 -2.87 -20.13 -8.02
C GLU A 14 -2.25 -18.79 -7.59
N PHE A 15 -3.07 -17.76 -7.41
CA PHE A 15 -2.62 -16.45 -6.93
C PHE A 15 -2.08 -16.55 -5.50
N LYS A 16 -2.80 -17.22 -4.58
CA LYS A 16 -2.38 -17.41 -3.18
C LYS A 16 -1.03 -18.11 -3.09
N GLU A 17 -0.86 -19.22 -3.80
CA GLU A 17 0.41 -19.95 -3.86
C GLU A 17 1.52 -19.10 -4.49
N TRP A 18 1.21 -18.40 -5.58
CA TRP A 18 2.17 -17.55 -6.27
C TRP A 18 2.65 -16.38 -5.41
N ILE A 19 1.74 -15.62 -4.79
CA ILE A 19 2.09 -14.42 -4.01
C ILE A 19 2.85 -14.77 -2.74
N GLU A 20 2.52 -15.90 -2.10
CA GLU A 20 3.24 -16.41 -0.93
C GLU A 20 4.72 -16.64 -1.26
N ASN A 21 5.00 -17.24 -2.43
CA ASN A 21 6.36 -17.56 -2.87
C ASN A 21 7.04 -16.43 -3.66
N PHE A 22 6.31 -15.40 -4.08
CA PHE A 22 6.86 -14.30 -4.85
C PHE A 22 7.71 -13.38 -3.98
N ASN A 23 8.98 -13.21 -4.33
CA ASN A 23 9.88 -12.32 -3.60
C ASN A 23 9.62 -10.85 -3.99
N VAL A 24 9.29 -10.04 -2.99
CA VAL A 24 9.16 -8.58 -3.14
C VAL A 24 10.23 -7.90 -2.30
N ASN A 25 11.00 -7.02 -2.93
CA ASN A 25 12.19 -6.41 -2.33
C ASN A 25 11.94 -5.00 -1.82
N ARG A 26 10.89 -4.34 -2.31
CA ARG A 26 10.42 -3.07 -1.77
C ARG A 26 9.50 -3.26 -0.56
N ILE A 27 9.38 -2.19 0.22
CA ILE A 27 8.38 -2.12 1.28
C ILE A 27 6.99 -2.01 0.64
N VAL A 28 6.06 -2.79 1.18
CA VAL A 28 4.62 -2.67 0.95
C VAL A 28 3.95 -2.47 2.30
N SER A 29 3.07 -1.47 2.41
CA SER A 29 2.41 -1.14 3.67
C SER A 29 0.90 -0.97 3.56
N HIS A 30 0.36 -0.86 2.35
CA HIS A 30 -1.08 -0.70 2.15
C HIS A 30 -1.52 -1.20 0.77
N ILE A 31 -2.83 -1.44 0.62
CA ILE A 31 -3.51 -1.91 -0.57
C ILE A 31 -4.50 -0.84 -1.02
N GLN A 32 -4.61 -0.63 -2.33
CA GLN A 32 -5.54 0.31 -2.97
C GLN A 32 -6.56 -0.49 -3.77
N GLN A 33 -7.83 -0.26 -3.50
CA GLN A 33 -8.96 -0.82 -4.25
C GLN A 33 -9.47 0.19 -5.26
N HIS A 34 -9.53 -0.26 -6.50
CA HIS A 34 -9.99 0.50 -7.64
C HIS A 34 -11.05 -0.27 -8.42
N HIS A 35 -11.73 0.44 -9.32
CA HIS A 35 -12.47 -0.15 -10.41
C HIS A 35 -11.99 0.45 -11.72
N THR A 36 -12.06 -0.33 -12.79
CA THR A 36 -11.62 0.15 -14.10
C THR A 36 -12.49 1.29 -14.61
N PHE A 37 -13.79 1.33 -14.23
CA PHE A 37 -14.87 2.11 -14.88
C PHE A 37 -15.09 1.68 -16.33
N LEU A 38 -14.03 1.67 -17.14
CA LEU A 38 -13.93 0.99 -18.42
C LEU A 38 -12.55 0.30 -18.53
N PRO A 39 -12.49 -0.95 -19.01
CA PRO A 39 -13.61 -1.77 -19.44
C PRO A 39 -14.46 -2.29 -18.26
N GLY A 40 -15.76 -2.45 -18.47
CA GLY A 40 -16.69 -3.05 -17.51
C GLY A 40 -17.18 -4.43 -17.95
N TYR A 41 -18.25 -4.92 -17.32
CA TYR A 41 -18.78 -6.27 -17.59
C TYR A 41 -19.24 -6.42 -19.05
N ALA A 42 -19.80 -5.37 -19.65
CA ALA A 42 -20.26 -5.39 -21.03
C ALA A 42 -19.14 -5.67 -22.07
N GLN A 43 -17.87 -5.48 -21.71
CA GLN A 43 -16.73 -5.77 -22.59
C GLN A 43 -16.08 -7.13 -22.29
N PHE A 44 -16.52 -7.84 -21.25
CA PHE A 44 -15.96 -9.12 -20.87
C PHE A 44 -16.67 -10.28 -21.61
N THR A 45 -15.90 -11.19 -22.21
CA THR A 45 -16.41 -12.30 -23.03
C THR A 45 -15.88 -13.66 -22.58
N ASP A 46 -15.51 -13.80 -21.30
CA ASP A 46 -14.96 -15.01 -20.65
C ASP A 46 -13.61 -15.53 -21.19
N ASN A 47 -13.16 -15.08 -22.35
CA ASN A 47 -11.94 -15.57 -23.00
C ASN A 47 -10.98 -14.44 -23.42
N ASN A 48 -11.29 -13.18 -23.05
CA ASN A 48 -10.58 -12.00 -23.52
C ASN A 48 -9.74 -11.30 -22.44
N HIS A 49 -9.46 -11.94 -21.29
CA HIS A 49 -8.72 -11.35 -20.17
C HIS A 49 -7.41 -10.67 -20.59
N PHE A 50 -6.55 -11.38 -21.32
CA PHE A 50 -5.27 -10.83 -21.79
C PHE A 50 -5.45 -9.67 -22.77
N ASN A 51 -6.48 -9.72 -23.62
CA ASN A 51 -6.74 -8.65 -24.58
C ASN A 51 -7.25 -7.39 -23.87
N MET A 52 -8.13 -7.55 -22.88
CA MET A 52 -8.61 -6.45 -22.04
C MET A 52 -7.47 -5.85 -21.20
N GLN A 53 -6.64 -6.70 -20.57
CA GLN A 53 -5.47 -6.28 -19.80
C GLN A 53 -4.48 -5.51 -20.67
N ASN A 54 -4.18 -6.01 -21.87
CA ASN A 54 -3.31 -5.34 -22.83
C ASN A 54 -3.94 -4.04 -23.35
N GLY A 55 -5.25 -4.00 -23.56
CA GLY A 55 -5.99 -2.78 -23.90
C GLY A 55 -5.85 -1.70 -22.84
N MET A 56 -6.03 -2.05 -21.57
CA MET A 56 -5.81 -1.12 -20.44
C MET A 56 -4.35 -0.63 -20.38
N LYS A 57 -3.38 -1.52 -20.55
CA LYS A 57 -1.96 -1.13 -20.64
C LYS A 57 -1.69 -0.17 -21.79
N ASN A 58 -2.20 -0.47 -22.99
CA ASN A 58 -2.00 0.38 -24.16
C ASN A 58 -2.61 1.76 -23.96
N HIS A 59 -3.80 1.86 -23.34
CA HIS A 59 -4.39 3.14 -23.00
C HIS A 59 -3.50 3.92 -22.02
N HIS A 60 -3.02 3.28 -20.94
CA HIS A 60 -2.13 3.92 -19.99
C HIS A 60 -0.81 4.40 -20.61
N VAL A 61 -0.21 3.60 -21.50
CA VAL A 61 1.06 3.95 -22.14
C VAL A 61 0.87 5.04 -23.20
N THR A 62 -0.09 4.86 -24.10
CA THR A 62 -0.26 5.71 -25.28
C THR A 62 -1.02 6.99 -24.97
N ASN A 63 -2.09 6.93 -24.17
CA ASN A 63 -2.92 8.10 -23.88
C ASN A 63 -2.44 8.87 -22.65
N ASN A 64 -1.97 8.18 -21.61
CA ASN A 64 -1.54 8.83 -20.36
C ASN A 64 -0.01 9.05 -20.29
N GLY A 65 0.76 8.52 -21.26
CA GLY A 65 2.22 8.65 -21.29
C GLY A 65 2.92 7.86 -20.18
N TRP A 66 2.27 6.86 -19.59
CA TRP A 66 2.86 6.06 -18.51
C TRP A 66 3.84 5.03 -19.06
N SER A 67 4.82 4.63 -18.24
CA SER A 67 5.76 3.58 -18.64
C SER A 67 5.15 2.16 -18.69
N ASP A 68 3.98 1.98 -18.07
CA ASP A 68 3.31 0.69 -17.93
C ASP A 68 1.85 0.89 -17.46
N ILE A 69 1.08 -0.19 -17.39
CA ILE A 69 -0.23 -0.23 -16.74
C ILE A 69 -0.16 0.29 -15.29
N GLY A 70 -1.25 0.84 -14.74
CA GLY A 70 -1.24 1.53 -13.44
C GLY A 70 -1.18 0.60 -12.23
N GLN A 71 -2.04 -0.42 -12.25
CA GLN A 71 -2.27 -1.38 -11.17
C GLN A 71 -1.30 -2.56 -11.19
N HIS A 72 -1.19 -3.26 -10.06
CA HIS A 72 -0.42 -4.50 -9.97
C HIS A 72 -1.24 -5.73 -10.33
N PHE A 73 -2.54 -5.70 -10.04
CA PHE A 73 -3.45 -6.81 -10.32
C PHE A 73 -4.76 -6.28 -10.88
N SER A 74 -5.34 -7.03 -11.81
CA SER A 74 -6.72 -6.85 -12.24
C SER A 74 -7.53 -8.09 -11.89
N ILE A 75 -8.71 -7.92 -11.31
CA ILE A 75 -9.61 -9.04 -10.96
C ILE A 75 -10.84 -8.97 -11.87
N PHE A 76 -11.07 -10.02 -12.64
CA PHE A 76 -12.10 -10.09 -13.68
C PHE A 76 -13.45 -10.61 -13.15
N PRO A 77 -14.55 -10.44 -13.91
CA PRO A 77 -15.89 -10.86 -13.47
C PRO A 77 -16.00 -12.35 -13.14
N ASP A 78 -15.18 -13.20 -13.73
CA ASP A 78 -15.12 -14.65 -13.44
C ASP A 78 -14.17 -15.01 -12.29
N GLY A 79 -13.67 -14.03 -11.54
CA GLY A 79 -12.76 -14.22 -10.41
C GLY A 79 -11.30 -14.45 -10.81
N ILE A 80 -10.97 -14.44 -12.10
CA ILE A 80 -9.60 -14.59 -12.59
C ILE A 80 -8.76 -13.34 -12.29
N ILE A 81 -7.51 -13.56 -11.89
CA ILE A 81 -6.54 -12.52 -11.58
C ILE A 81 -5.50 -12.44 -12.69
N LEU A 82 -5.25 -11.25 -13.24
CA LEU A 82 -4.09 -10.98 -14.08
C LEU A 82 -3.10 -10.07 -13.37
N THR A 83 -1.81 -10.39 -13.45
CA THR A 83 -0.75 -9.44 -13.10
C THR A 83 -0.77 -8.23 -14.04
N GLY A 84 -0.26 -7.10 -13.55
CA GLY A 84 -0.12 -5.85 -14.28
C GLY A 84 1.30 -5.32 -14.11
N ARG A 85 1.42 -4.14 -13.51
CA ARG A 85 2.70 -3.52 -13.17
C ARG A 85 3.48 -4.42 -12.19
N SER A 86 4.79 -4.49 -12.38
CA SER A 86 5.70 -5.19 -11.46
C SER A 86 5.51 -4.76 -10.00
N LEU A 87 5.39 -5.73 -9.09
CA LEU A 87 5.36 -5.52 -7.64
C LEU A 87 6.61 -4.83 -7.09
N GLU A 88 7.72 -4.78 -7.82
CA GLU A 88 8.93 -4.04 -7.45
C GLU A 88 8.85 -2.54 -7.72
N ARG A 89 7.75 -2.08 -8.31
CA ARG A 89 7.51 -0.67 -8.61
C ARG A 89 6.31 -0.17 -7.83
N SER A 90 6.25 1.13 -7.58
CA SER A 90 5.02 1.76 -7.09
C SER A 90 3.94 1.73 -8.20
N PRO A 91 2.65 1.61 -7.85
CA PRO A 91 1.56 1.73 -8.81
C PRO A 91 1.46 3.17 -9.34
N ALA A 92 0.58 3.39 -10.31
CA ALA A 92 0.14 4.72 -10.73
C ALA A 92 -1.38 4.84 -10.56
N CYS A 93 -1.86 4.64 -9.34
CA CYS A 93 -3.29 4.50 -9.05
C CYS A 93 -3.84 5.71 -8.28
N ILE A 94 -3.28 6.06 -7.12
CA ILE A 94 -3.71 7.20 -6.31
C ILE A 94 -2.60 8.26 -6.29
N LYS A 95 -2.88 9.44 -6.84
CA LYS A 95 -1.94 10.58 -6.81
C LYS A 95 -1.50 10.87 -5.37
N GLY A 96 -0.20 11.05 -5.16
CA GLY A 96 0.34 11.35 -3.83
C GLY A 96 0.41 10.16 -2.87
N ASN A 97 -0.16 8.99 -3.22
CA ASN A 97 -0.22 7.85 -2.31
C ASN A 97 0.24 6.51 -2.94
N ASN A 98 1.03 6.55 -4.01
CA ASN A 98 1.52 5.32 -4.65
C ASN A 98 2.71 4.67 -3.92
N ALA A 99 3.46 5.41 -3.12
CA ALA A 99 4.61 4.87 -2.42
C ALA A 99 4.18 3.75 -1.46
N ASN A 100 4.88 2.61 -1.48
CA ASN A 100 4.59 1.44 -0.66
C ASN A 100 3.20 0.79 -0.86
N ALA A 101 2.45 1.17 -1.89
CA ALA A 101 1.10 0.64 -2.16
C ALA A 101 1.12 -0.59 -3.07
N VAL A 102 0.26 -1.58 -2.85
CA VAL A 102 -0.21 -2.50 -3.91
C VAL A 102 -1.56 -1.98 -4.41
N CYS A 103 -1.83 -2.11 -5.71
CA CYS A 103 -3.04 -1.58 -6.33
C CYS A 103 -3.75 -2.69 -7.07
N ILE A 104 -5.04 -2.87 -6.76
CA ILE A 104 -5.95 -3.84 -7.33
C ILE A 104 -7.00 -3.06 -8.13
N GLU A 105 -7.11 -3.37 -9.41
CA GLU A 105 -8.10 -2.81 -10.32
C GLU A 105 -9.20 -3.84 -10.58
N ASN A 106 -10.38 -3.63 -10.02
CA ASN A 106 -11.50 -4.55 -10.19
C ASN A 106 -12.20 -4.23 -11.51
N VAL A 107 -12.21 -5.18 -12.46
CA VAL A 107 -12.76 -4.97 -13.80
C VAL A 107 -14.26 -4.83 -13.70
N GLY A 108 -14.76 -3.63 -13.93
CA GLY A 108 -16.17 -3.27 -13.75
C GLY A 108 -16.38 -1.78 -13.52
N ASN A 109 -17.63 -1.35 -13.68
CA ASN A 109 -18.12 -0.08 -13.20
C ASN A 109 -19.08 -0.30 -12.02
N PHE A 110 -18.56 -0.35 -10.80
CA PHE A 110 -19.39 -0.55 -9.60
C PHE A 110 -20.01 0.74 -9.03
N ASP A 111 -20.30 1.73 -9.87
CA ASP A 111 -21.21 2.81 -9.47
C ASP A 111 -22.66 2.31 -9.37
N THR A 112 -23.46 2.95 -8.52
CA THR A 112 -24.88 2.59 -8.34
C THR A 112 -25.61 2.60 -9.68
N GLY A 113 -26.29 1.49 -10.01
CA GLY A 113 -27.02 1.31 -11.26
C GLY A 113 -26.15 1.02 -12.49
N LYS A 114 -24.90 0.57 -12.29
CA LYS A 114 -23.99 0.13 -13.36
C LYS A 114 -23.77 -1.39 -13.28
N ASP A 115 -22.53 -1.87 -13.28
CA ASP A 115 -22.26 -3.30 -13.18
C ASP A 115 -22.60 -3.78 -11.77
N GLU A 116 -23.40 -4.85 -11.68
CA GLU A 116 -23.66 -5.57 -10.44
C GLU A 116 -22.52 -6.57 -10.22
N MET A 117 -21.70 -6.34 -9.19
CA MET A 117 -20.59 -7.23 -8.89
C MET A 117 -21.12 -8.61 -8.52
N ASN A 118 -20.80 -9.62 -9.32
CA ASN A 118 -21.21 -10.99 -9.03
C ASN A 118 -20.41 -11.58 -7.84
N GLU A 119 -20.96 -12.62 -7.22
CA GLU A 119 -20.36 -13.21 -6.02
C GLU A 119 -18.97 -13.82 -6.29
N VAL A 120 -18.71 -14.35 -7.49
CA VAL A 120 -17.39 -14.94 -7.82
C VAL A 120 -16.30 -13.87 -7.84
N GLN A 121 -16.54 -12.72 -8.47
CA GLN A 121 -15.59 -11.61 -8.45
C GLN A 121 -15.45 -11.03 -7.04
N LYS A 122 -16.56 -10.91 -6.30
CA LYS A 122 -16.57 -10.41 -4.92
C LYS A 122 -15.71 -11.28 -4.00
N ASP A 123 -15.84 -12.60 -4.08
CA ASP A 123 -15.03 -13.56 -3.33
C ASP A 123 -13.55 -13.46 -3.72
N ALA A 124 -13.25 -13.38 -5.02
CA ALA A 124 -11.88 -13.20 -5.51
C ALA A 124 -11.23 -11.91 -4.99
N ILE A 125 -11.97 -10.80 -4.95
CA ILE A 125 -11.49 -9.53 -4.39
C ILE A 125 -11.13 -9.68 -2.91
N LEU A 126 -12.00 -10.29 -2.12
CA LEU A 126 -11.77 -10.50 -0.69
C LEU A 126 -10.55 -11.40 -0.43
N GLU A 127 -10.47 -12.52 -1.15
CA GLU A 127 -9.40 -13.51 -1.01
C GLU A 127 -8.03 -12.98 -1.45
N VAL A 128 -7.96 -12.27 -2.58
CA VAL A 128 -6.73 -11.61 -3.05
C VAL A 128 -6.29 -10.53 -2.06
N THR A 129 -7.23 -9.75 -1.53
CA THR A 129 -6.92 -8.72 -0.53
C THR A 129 -6.39 -9.34 0.76
N ALA A 130 -7.00 -10.42 1.25
CA ALA A 130 -6.56 -11.15 2.43
C ALA A 130 -5.16 -11.76 2.24
N ALA A 131 -4.91 -12.40 1.08
CA ALA A 131 -3.61 -12.97 0.75
C ALA A 131 -2.49 -11.92 0.70
N LEU A 132 -2.78 -10.73 0.14
CA LEU A 132 -1.85 -9.60 0.16
C LEU A 132 -1.62 -9.06 1.58
N CYS A 133 -2.67 -9.02 2.41
CA CYS A 133 -2.53 -8.64 3.81
C CYS A 133 -1.61 -9.60 4.57
N ALA A 134 -1.80 -10.91 4.38
CA ALA A 134 -0.96 -11.94 4.97
C ALA A 134 0.49 -11.83 4.49
N LYS A 135 0.71 -11.73 3.15
CA LYS A 135 2.04 -11.65 2.54
C LYS A 135 2.88 -10.47 3.06
N PHE A 136 2.27 -9.31 3.23
CA PHE A 136 2.97 -8.07 3.58
C PHE A 136 2.78 -7.64 5.03
N HIS A 137 2.15 -8.48 5.85
CA HIS A 137 1.81 -8.20 7.24
C HIS A 137 1.07 -6.87 7.40
N ILE A 138 0.04 -6.67 6.56
CA ILE A 138 -0.80 -5.49 6.56
C ILE A 138 -2.03 -5.78 7.41
N THR A 139 -2.26 -4.96 8.44
CA THR A 139 -3.50 -5.03 9.23
C THR A 139 -4.69 -4.63 8.36
N ALA A 140 -5.69 -5.50 8.24
CA ALA A 140 -6.92 -5.22 7.52
C ALA A 140 -7.75 -4.17 8.29
N ASN A 141 -7.65 -2.91 7.86
CA ASN A 141 -8.43 -1.77 8.36
C ASN A 141 -8.45 -0.67 7.29
N THR A 142 -9.23 0.39 7.52
CA THR A 142 -9.38 1.51 6.57
C THR A 142 -8.19 2.45 6.51
N ASP A 143 -7.11 2.19 7.25
CA ASP A 143 -5.85 2.93 7.10
C ASP A 143 -4.86 2.23 6.18
N ASN A 144 -5.00 0.92 6.01
CA ASN A 144 -4.12 0.14 5.15
C ASN A 144 -4.80 -0.48 3.94
N ILE A 145 -6.14 -0.56 3.91
CA ILE A 145 -6.89 -0.93 2.71
C ILE A 145 -7.71 0.28 2.30
N LEU A 146 -7.30 0.89 1.20
CA LEU A 146 -7.68 2.24 0.82
C LEU A 146 -8.53 2.24 -0.44
N TYR A 147 -9.61 3.02 -0.45
CA TYR A 147 -10.36 3.28 -1.68
C TYR A 147 -9.87 4.57 -2.32
N HIS A 148 -9.81 4.61 -3.65
CA HIS A 148 -9.42 5.83 -4.38
C HIS A 148 -10.32 7.03 -4.05
N HIS A 149 -11.61 6.79 -3.79
CA HIS A 149 -12.58 7.80 -3.41
C HIS A 149 -12.15 8.60 -2.19
N TRP A 150 -11.28 8.07 -1.33
CA TRP A 150 -10.88 8.76 -0.11
C TRP A 150 -9.82 9.86 -0.32
N PHE A 151 -9.41 10.12 -1.56
CA PHE A 151 -8.31 11.02 -1.90
C PHE A 151 -8.71 12.11 -2.88
N ASN A 152 -8.30 13.34 -2.57
CA ASN A 152 -8.53 14.50 -3.42
C ASN A 152 -7.76 14.37 -4.74
N LEU A 153 -8.42 14.61 -5.87
CA LEU A 153 -7.83 14.42 -7.20
C LEU A 153 -6.70 15.41 -7.53
N ALA A 154 -6.80 16.64 -7.01
CA ALA A 154 -5.84 17.68 -7.30
C ALA A 154 -4.58 17.52 -6.44
N THR A 155 -4.75 17.30 -5.14
CA THR A 155 -3.63 17.29 -4.18
C THR A 155 -3.09 15.89 -3.89
N GLY A 156 -3.92 14.86 -4.03
CA GLY A 156 -3.59 13.51 -3.57
C GLY A 156 -3.72 13.32 -2.06
N GLU A 157 -4.19 14.34 -1.34
CA GLU A 157 -4.40 14.25 0.11
C GLU A 157 -5.63 13.41 0.42
N ARG A 158 -5.51 12.56 1.45
CA ARG A 158 -6.65 11.83 2.00
C ARG A 158 -7.64 12.82 2.61
N ASN A 159 -8.90 12.73 2.18
CA ASN A 159 -10.02 13.54 2.68
C ASN A 159 -11.27 12.66 2.96
N ASN A 160 -11.13 11.33 2.94
CA ASN A 160 -12.18 10.36 3.27
C ASN A 160 -13.46 10.53 2.44
N GLY A 161 -13.35 11.01 1.19
CA GLY A 161 -14.49 11.18 0.28
C GLY A 161 -15.15 12.56 0.36
N SER A 162 -14.58 13.52 1.09
CA SER A 162 -15.11 14.88 1.15
C SER A 162 -14.49 15.79 0.06
N GLY A 163 -15.26 16.15 -0.97
CA GLY A 163 -14.86 17.16 -1.96
C GLY A 163 -14.62 16.61 -3.37
N SER A 164 -13.57 17.08 -4.04
CA SER A 164 -13.24 16.70 -5.43
C SER A 164 -12.53 15.35 -5.47
N ASN A 165 -13.33 14.29 -5.50
CA ASN A 165 -12.93 12.89 -5.39
C ASN A 165 -13.41 12.08 -6.61
N LYS A 166 -12.71 11.01 -6.98
CA LYS A 166 -13.21 10.01 -7.94
C LYS A 166 -14.24 9.12 -7.25
N ASN A 167 -15.23 8.59 -7.97
CA ASN A 167 -16.16 7.60 -7.39
C ASN A 167 -15.51 6.23 -7.13
N CYS A 168 -14.39 5.94 -7.79
CA CYS A 168 -13.62 4.70 -7.71
C CYS A 168 -13.34 4.26 -6.25
N PRO A 169 -13.57 3.00 -5.85
CA PRO A 169 -13.87 1.82 -6.68
C PRO A 169 -15.34 1.68 -7.10
N GLY A 170 -16.15 2.73 -6.94
CA GLY A 170 -17.55 2.78 -7.36
C GLY A 170 -18.47 2.95 -6.17
N SER A 171 -19.49 3.78 -6.31
CA SER A 171 -20.47 4.12 -5.26
C SER A 171 -21.28 2.94 -4.72
N ASN A 172 -21.22 1.77 -5.35
CA ASN A 172 -21.83 0.53 -4.90
C ASN A 172 -20.79 -0.60 -4.67
N PHE A 173 -19.49 -0.29 -4.62
CA PHE A 173 -18.45 -1.28 -4.33
C PHE A 173 -18.60 -1.80 -2.90
N PHE A 174 -19.02 -3.06 -2.72
CA PHE A 174 -19.38 -3.61 -1.40
C PHE A 174 -20.32 -2.67 -0.62
N ASN A 175 -21.40 -2.22 -1.26
CA ASN A 175 -22.43 -1.34 -0.69
C ASN A 175 -21.93 0.07 -0.27
N GLY A 176 -20.81 0.55 -0.80
CA GLY A 176 -20.45 1.97 -0.73
C GLY A 176 -18.96 2.27 -0.85
N ASN A 177 -18.63 3.52 -1.18
CA ASN A 177 -17.24 3.94 -1.41
C ASN A 177 -16.67 4.88 -0.32
N LYS A 178 -17.40 5.14 0.76
CA LYS A 178 -16.89 5.93 1.89
C LYS A 178 -16.14 5.04 2.87
N VAL A 179 -15.37 5.67 3.76
CA VAL A 179 -14.65 4.97 4.83
C VAL A 179 -15.62 4.17 5.70
N ALA A 180 -16.74 4.78 6.11
CA ALA A 180 -17.76 4.12 6.93
C ALA A 180 -18.38 2.90 6.22
N ASP A 181 -18.57 2.97 4.90
CA ASP A 181 -19.12 1.85 4.13
C ASP A 181 -18.14 0.66 4.15
N SER A 182 -16.84 0.93 3.97
CA SER A 182 -15.80 -0.09 4.01
C SER A 182 -15.64 -0.72 5.40
N GLU A 183 -15.74 0.07 6.47
CA GLU A 183 -15.70 -0.41 7.87
C GLU A 183 -16.80 -1.42 8.18
N VAL A 184 -17.96 -1.28 7.53
CA VAL A 184 -19.12 -2.17 7.75
C VAL A 184 -19.12 -3.34 6.76
N ASN A 185 -18.81 -3.09 5.49
CA ASN A 185 -19.15 -4.03 4.42
C ASN A 185 -17.94 -4.74 3.77
N PHE A 186 -16.71 -4.27 4.00
CA PHE A 186 -15.52 -4.83 3.32
C PHE A 186 -14.46 -5.29 4.31
N ILE A 187 -14.02 -4.43 5.23
CA ILE A 187 -12.97 -4.74 6.19
C ILE A 187 -13.30 -5.98 7.03
N PRO A 188 -14.52 -6.14 7.60
CA PRO A 188 -14.85 -7.32 8.40
C PRO A 188 -14.77 -8.63 7.61
N LEU A 189 -15.11 -8.59 6.31
CA LEU A 189 -15.04 -9.76 5.44
C LEU A 189 -13.59 -10.19 5.17
N VAL A 190 -12.71 -9.23 4.89
CA VAL A 190 -11.26 -9.50 4.75
C VAL A 190 -10.68 -10.03 6.06
N GLN A 191 -11.05 -9.44 7.19
CA GLN A 191 -10.61 -9.90 8.51
C GLN A 191 -11.05 -11.34 8.80
N ALA A 192 -12.29 -11.70 8.46
CA ALA A 192 -12.80 -13.06 8.65
C ALA A 192 -11.99 -14.09 7.84
N ILE A 193 -11.63 -13.78 6.59
CA ILE A 193 -10.78 -14.66 5.77
C ILE A 193 -9.40 -14.83 6.41
N ILE A 194 -8.77 -13.73 6.87
CA ILE A 194 -7.46 -13.77 7.53
C ILE A 194 -7.52 -14.60 8.82
N GLN A 195 -8.62 -14.53 9.58
CA GLN A 195 -8.79 -15.31 10.81
C GLN A 195 -9.00 -16.81 10.54
N ASN A 196 -9.70 -17.16 9.45
CA ASN A 196 -10.03 -18.54 9.10
C ASN A 196 -8.89 -19.29 8.37
N SER A 197 -7.91 -18.56 7.82
CA SER A 197 -6.72 -19.15 7.20
C SER A 197 -5.72 -19.58 8.28
N HIS A 198 -5.97 -20.75 8.88
CA HIS A 198 -5.14 -21.39 9.91
C HIS A 198 -3.70 -21.66 9.42
N ASN A 199 -2.85 -20.63 9.44
CA ASN A 199 -1.38 -20.69 9.41
C ASN A 199 -0.84 -19.30 9.76
N VAL A 200 -1.27 -18.75 10.90
CA VAL A 200 -0.72 -17.48 11.38
C VAL A 200 0.67 -17.77 11.97
N ILE A 201 1.68 -17.81 11.11
CA ILE A 201 3.03 -17.50 11.57
C ILE A 201 2.91 -16.11 12.20
N PRO A 202 3.25 -15.93 13.49
CA PRO A 202 3.15 -14.63 14.11
C PRO A 202 3.92 -13.62 13.26
N PRO A 203 3.34 -12.42 13.02
CA PRO A 203 3.99 -11.43 12.17
C PRO A 203 5.41 -11.18 12.68
N PRO A 204 6.39 -11.05 11.79
CA PRO A 204 7.78 -10.86 12.15
C PRO A 204 7.90 -9.63 13.04
N GLN A 205 8.55 -9.79 14.19
CA GLN A 205 8.65 -8.73 15.18
C GLN A 205 9.52 -7.59 14.66
N ILE A 206 8.91 -6.43 14.47
CA ILE A 206 9.63 -5.19 14.19
C ILE A 206 10.20 -4.72 15.52
N ILE A 207 11.53 -4.58 15.60
CA ILE A 207 12.20 -4.13 16.83
C ILE A 207 12.37 -2.61 16.88
N LYS A 208 12.40 -1.93 15.73
CA LYS A 208 12.41 -0.47 15.58
C LYS A 208 12.20 -0.03 14.14
N TYR A 209 12.01 1.27 13.95
CA TYR A 209 12.11 1.94 12.65
C TYR A 209 13.40 2.74 12.58
N ALA A 210 14.00 2.81 11.39
CA ALA A 210 15.19 3.61 11.16
C ALA A 210 15.07 4.38 9.85
N THR A 211 15.62 5.59 9.80
CA THR A 211 15.68 6.40 8.59
C THR A 211 17.10 6.46 8.05
N VAL A 212 17.25 6.35 6.73
CA VAL A 212 18.55 6.34 6.07
C VAL A 212 19.07 7.78 5.91
N LYS A 213 20.29 8.06 6.38
CA LYS A 213 20.97 9.38 6.22
C LYS A 213 22.00 9.43 5.09
N ALA A 214 22.23 8.33 4.37
CA ALA A 214 23.13 8.28 3.22
C ALA A 214 22.36 8.42 1.91
N ASN A 215 22.89 9.21 0.95
CA ASN A 215 22.32 9.34 -0.41
C ASN A 215 22.02 7.99 -1.07
N ARG A 216 22.90 7.02 -0.83
CA ARG A 216 22.75 5.64 -1.28
C ARG A 216 23.39 4.71 -0.25
N LEU A 217 22.59 3.92 0.42
CA LEU A 217 23.03 2.92 1.40
C LEU A 217 22.91 1.53 0.78
N ASN A 218 24.03 0.84 0.61
CA ASN A 218 24.04 -0.51 0.04
C ASN A 218 23.29 -1.51 0.94
N VAL A 219 22.53 -2.40 0.32
CA VAL A 219 21.94 -3.55 1.00
C VAL A 219 22.78 -4.79 0.69
N ARG A 220 23.03 -5.61 1.71
CA ARG A 220 23.87 -6.81 1.63
C ARG A 220 23.13 -8.05 2.09
N ILE A 221 23.60 -9.21 1.65
CA ILE A 221 23.10 -10.53 2.06
C ILE A 221 23.70 -11.04 3.38
N GLY A 222 23.81 -10.16 4.37
CA GLY A 222 24.34 -10.48 5.70
C GLY A 222 24.93 -9.26 6.44
N PRO A 223 25.10 -9.36 7.78
CA PRO A 223 25.63 -8.28 8.60
C PRO A 223 27.16 -8.16 8.43
N GLY A 224 27.61 -7.33 7.49
CA GLY A 224 29.04 -7.05 7.30
C GLY A 224 29.41 -6.57 5.90
N THR A 225 30.51 -5.82 5.78
CA THR A 225 31.01 -5.33 4.48
C THR A 225 31.55 -6.42 3.57
N ASN A 226 31.88 -7.59 4.13
CA ASN A 226 32.37 -8.76 3.39
C ASN A 226 31.23 -9.56 2.74
N ASN A 227 29.98 -9.34 3.15
CA ASN A 227 28.83 -9.99 2.52
C ASN A 227 28.55 -9.37 1.15
N SER A 228 28.13 -10.19 0.20
CA SER A 228 27.76 -9.73 -1.14
C SER A 228 26.62 -8.71 -1.09
N LEU A 229 26.53 -7.84 -2.11
CA LEU A 229 25.37 -6.97 -2.28
C LEU A 229 24.13 -7.80 -2.58
N ALA A 230 22.99 -7.38 -2.03
CA ALA A 230 21.70 -7.93 -2.43
C ALA A 230 21.47 -7.66 -3.92
N ARG A 231 21.11 -8.70 -4.67
CA ARG A 231 20.88 -8.60 -6.12
C ARG A 231 19.61 -7.81 -6.43
N SER A 232 18.63 -7.94 -5.57
CA SER A 232 17.25 -7.55 -5.79
C SER A 232 16.94 -6.12 -5.32
N ILE A 233 17.55 -5.68 -4.22
CA ILE A 233 17.57 -4.28 -3.78
C ILE A 233 19.02 -3.85 -3.54
N LYS A 234 19.66 -3.23 -4.53
CA LYS A 234 21.10 -2.89 -4.40
C LYS A 234 21.37 -1.80 -3.34
N SER A 235 20.39 -0.92 -3.10
CA SER A 235 20.56 0.19 -2.16
C SER A 235 19.24 0.83 -1.74
N VAL A 236 19.20 1.31 -0.51
CA VAL A 236 18.17 2.22 0.04
C VAL A 236 18.63 3.68 -0.11
N LYS A 237 17.71 4.62 -0.28
CA LYS A 237 18.02 6.04 -0.52
C LYS A 237 17.92 6.88 0.75
N LEU A 238 18.54 8.06 0.72
CA LEU A 238 18.40 9.08 1.77
C LEU A 238 16.93 9.35 2.08
N GLY A 239 16.59 9.43 3.36
CA GLY A 239 15.25 9.72 3.86
C GLY A 239 14.29 8.52 3.87
N SER A 240 14.66 7.38 3.27
CA SER A 240 13.84 6.17 3.34
C SER A 240 13.75 5.68 4.78
N VAL A 241 12.53 5.41 5.25
CA VAL A 241 12.27 4.75 6.53
C VAL A 241 12.15 3.25 6.30
N VAL A 242 12.88 2.48 7.09
CA VAL A 242 12.90 1.01 7.05
C VAL A 242 12.39 0.44 8.37
N LYS A 243 11.72 -0.71 8.27
CA LYS A 243 11.44 -1.58 9.43
C LYS A 243 12.72 -2.35 9.74
N VAL A 244 13.10 -2.44 11.01
CA VAL A 244 14.22 -3.27 11.46
C VAL A 244 13.66 -4.49 12.18
N PHE A 245 14.02 -5.68 11.69
CA PHE A 245 13.56 -6.96 12.22
C PHE A 245 14.62 -7.66 13.07
N LYS A 246 15.89 -7.34 12.83
CA LYS A 246 17.01 -7.86 13.62
C LYS A 246 18.15 -6.85 13.58
N GLU A 247 18.89 -6.77 14.67
CA GLU A 247 20.15 -6.06 14.74
C GLU A 247 21.28 -7.03 15.07
N GLU A 248 22.38 -6.95 14.34
CA GLU A 248 23.54 -7.81 14.54
C GLU A 248 24.82 -7.05 14.18
N ASN A 249 25.73 -6.89 15.14
CA ASN A 249 27.03 -6.23 14.95
C ASN A 249 26.95 -4.84 14.29
N GLY A 250 25.93 -4.03 14.64
CA GLY A 250 25.70 -2.70 14.05
C GLY A 250 25.10 -2.72 12.63
N TRP A 251 24.59 -3.86 12.18
CA TRP A 251 23.82 -4.01 10.95
C TRP A 251 22.35 -4.29 11.26
N TYR A 252 21.47 -3.73 10.45
CA TYR A 252 20.03 -3.86 10.57
C TYR A 252 19.48 -4.74 9.46
N LYS A 253 18.78 -5.82 9.81
CA LYS A 253 18.01 -6.64 8.88
C LYS A 253 16.70 -5.91 8.59
N ILE A 254 16.51 -5.53 7.32
CA ILE A 254 15.41 -4.67 6.84
C ILE A 254 14.37 -5.42 6.01
N SER A 255 14.47 -6.74 5.96
CA SER A 255 13.46 -7.63 5.39
C SER A 255 13.25 -8.79 6.35
N ASP A 256 12.00 -9.14 6.56
CA ASP A 256 11.55 -10.33 7.26
C ASP A 256 11.72 -11.60 6.43
N GLN A 257 11.57 -11.51 5.10
CA GLN A 257 11.62 -12.67 4.20
C GLN A 257 13.02 -12.93 3.60
N GLN A 258 13.87 -11.91 3.53
CA GLN A 258 15.20 -12.00 2.93
C GLN A 258 16.28 -11.52 3.89
N ASP A 259 17.50 -12.02 3.72
CA ASP A 259 18.66 -11.50 4.44
C ASP A 259 19.12 -10.17 3.87
N HIS A 260 18.27 -9.16 3.91
CA HIS A 260 18.63 -7.81 3.49
C HIS A 260 19.11 -7.02 4.68
N TRP A 261 20.38 -6.65 4.65
CA TRP A 261 21.06 -5.94 5.72
C TRP A 261 21.61 -4.62 5.25
N ILE A 262 21.43 -3.58 6.08
CA ILE A 262 22.08 -2.28 5.92
C ILE A 262 22.93 -1.96 7.14
N SER A 263 23.96 -1.14 6.99
CA SER A 263 24.76 -0.69 8.14
C SER A 263 23.99 0.38 8.93
N GLY A 264 23.76 0.12 10.22
CA GLY A 264 23.06 1.03 11.13
C GLY A 264 23.76 2.38 11.31
N ASN A 265 25.08 2.43 11.11
CA ASN A 265 25.88 3.67 11.14
C ASN A 265 25.38 4.74 10.16
N TYR A 266 24.71 4.34 9.09
CA TYR A 266 24.12 5.23 8.08
C TYR A 266 22.61 5.43 8.27
N THR A 267 22.12 5.22 9.49
CA THR A 267 20.74 5.43 9.86
C THR A 267 20.61 6.32 11.10
N ILE A 268 19.36 6.69 11.41
CA ILE A 268 18.91 7.30 12.67
C ILE A 268 17.66 6.54 13.07
N ASP A 269 17.59 6.06 14.31
CA ASP A 269 16.39 5.40 14.83
C ASP A 269 15.26 6.44 14.95
N VAL A 270 14.06 6.06 14.53
CA VAL A 270 12.88 6.94 14.52
C VAL A 270 11.68 6.21 15.10
N GLU A 271 10.74 6.96 15.66
CA GLU A 271 9.47 6.41 16.11
C GLU A 271 8.41 6.58 15.04
N LYS A 272 7.52 5.60 14.92
CA LYS A 272 6.36 5.65 14.02
C LYS A 272 5.12 5.92 14.86
N GLY A 273 4.34 6.91 14.46
CA GLY A 273 3.11 7.27 15.14
C GLY A 273 1.94 7.38 14.18
N LYS A 274 0.73 7.36 14.74
CA LYS A 274 -0.54 7.47 14.03
C LYS A 274 -1.42 8.54 14.65
N ILE A 275 -2.02 9.39 13.82
CA ILE A 275 -2.86 10.49 14.30
C ILE A 275 -4.20 9.97 14.81
N THR A 276 -4.58 10.36 16.02
CA THR A 276 -5.83 9.94 16.66
C THR A 276 -6.95 10.98 16.52
N ALA A 277 -6.62 12.25 16.30
CA ALA A 277 -7.58 13.34 16.13
C ALA A 277 -8.13 13.43 14.70
N SER A 278 -9.42 13.74 14.53
CA SER A 278 -10.05 13.97 13.21
C SER A 278 -9.28 14.98 12.36
N THR A 279 -8.76 16.03 12.98
CA THR A 279 -7.82 16.96 12.36
C THR A 279 -6.81 17.44 13.40
N LEU A 280 -5.53 17.36 13.06
CA LEU A 280 -4.41 17.81 13.87
C LEU A 280 -3.59 18.84 13.10
N HIS A 281 -3.45 20.05 13.64
CA HIS A 281 -2.65 21.08 12.99
C HIS A 281 -1.15 20.82 13.13
N ILE A 282 -0.44 20.91 12.00
CA ILE A 282 1.01 20.94 11.92
C ILE A 282 1.45 22.37 12.18
N ARG A 283 2.47 22.57 13.03
CA ARG A 283 2.97 23.90 13.41
C ARG A 283 4.44 24.08 13.08
N THR A 284 4.85 25.34 12.93
CA THR A 284 6.25 25.71 12.68
C THR A 284 7.15 25.60 13.91
N GLY A 285 6.60 25.33 15.10
CA GLY A 285 7.36 25.13 16.34
C GLY A 285 6.56 24.40 17.43
N PRO A 286 7.22 23.98 18.53
CA PRO A 286 6.63 23.17 19.59
C PRO A 286 5.75 24.01 20.53
N GLY A 287 4.54 24.35 20.08
CA GLY A 287 3.60 25.11 20.89
C GLY A 287 2.41 25.65 20.10
N THR A 288 1.32 25.97 20.80
CA THR A 288 0.09 26.49 20.18
C THR A 288 0.22 27.92 19.66
N LYS A 289 1.26 28.66 20.08
CA LYS A 289 1.57 30.03 19.62
C LYS A 289 2.28 30.07 18.25
N TYR A 290 2.83 28.95 17.79
CA TYR A 290 3.50 28.87 16.49
C TYR A 290 2.50 28.80 15.34
N ALA A 291 2.87 29.36 14.19
CA ALA A 291 2.04 29.39 13.00
C ALA A 291 1.66 27.97 12.55
N ILE A 292 0.43 27.84 12.06
CA ILE A 292 -0.06 26.60 11.44
C ILE A 292 0.57 26.50 10.04
N ALA A 293 1.26 25.40 9.78
CA ALA A 293 1.92 25.11 8.51
C ALA A 293 1.17 24.06 7.68
N GLY A 294 0.18 23.40 8.26
CA GLY A 294 -0.62 22.37 7.59
C GLY A 294 -1.52 21.64 8.57
N LYS A 295 -2.06 20.50 8.12
CA LYS A 295 -2.90 19.63 8.95
C LYS A 295 -2.65 18.17 8.60
N LEU A 296 -2.87 17.32 9.59
CA LEU A 296 -3.00 15.89 9.48
C LEU A 296 -4.42 15.48 9.86
N ILE A 297 -4.87 14.33 9.41
CA ILE A 297 -6.17 13.75 9.72
C ILE A 297 -6.01 12.43 10.46
N LYS A 298 -7.09 12.00 11.13
CA LYS A 298 -7.13 10.72 11.87
C LYS A 298 -6.67 9.58 10.96
N GLY A 299 -5.85 8.70 11.52
CA GLY A 299 -5.31 7.53 10.86
C GLY A 299 -4.03 7.78 10.07
N GLN A 300 -3.66 9.04 9.77
CA GLN A 300 -2.40 9.31 9.09
C GLN A 300 -1.19 8.86 9.92
N GLU A 301 -0.28 8.15 9.27
CA GLU A 301 0.99 7.75 9.86
C GLU A 301 2.02 8.88 9.72
N ILE A 302 2.85 9.03 10.74
CA ILE A 302 3.92 10.01 10.80
C ILE A 302 5.20 9.37 11.34
N ILE A 303 6.33 9.96 10.96
CA ILE A 303 7.65 9.60 11.47
C ILE A 303 8.11 10.70 12.40
N ILE A 304 8.42 10.31 13.64
CA ILE A 304 8.83 11.18 14.72
C ILE A 304 10.35 11.20 14.75
N GLU A 305 10.92 12.38 14.58
CA GLU A 305 12.36 12.61 14.73
C GLU A 305 12.75 12.72 16.21
N LYS A 306 11.94 13.45 16.99
CA LYS A 306 12.15 13.64 18.42
C LYS A 306 10.92 14.22 19.12
N GLU A 307 10.93 14.14 20.44
CA GLU A 307 9.99 14.83 21.33
C GLU A 307 10.62 16.07 21.96
N LEU A 308 9.83 17.14 22.11
CA LEU A 308 10.17 18.31 22.92
C LEU A 308 8.89 18.92 23.51
N ASN A 309 8.84 19.07 24.84
CA ASN A 309 7.77 19.77 25.55
C ASN A 309 6.34 19.29 25.20
N ASN A 310 6.12 17.98 25.10
CA ASN A 310 4.86 17.36 24.64
C ASN A 310 4.49 17.63 23.17
N TRP A 311 5.48 17.93 22.33
CA TRP A 311 5.34 18.02 20.88
C TRP A 311 6.28 17.04 20.20
N TYR A 312 5.80 16.41 19.15
CA TYR A 312 6.62 15.60 18.26
C TYR A 312 7.08 16.43 17.06
N LYS A 313 8.37 16.35 16.77
CA LYS A 313 8.95 16.88 15.54
C LYS A 313 8.81 15.85 14.43
N LEU A 314 8.18 16.25 13.33
CA LEU A 314 8.05 15.44 12.12
C LEU A 314 9.39 15.37 11.39
N TYR A 315 9.80 14.15 11.05
CA TYR A 315 11.05 13.90 10.33
C TYR A 315 11.10 14.63 8.99
N LEU A 316 12.24 15.30 8.72
CA LEU A 316 12.54 16.10 7.52
C LEU A 316 11.65 17.31 7.23
N GLN A 317 10.63 17.58 8.04
CA GLN A 317 9.72 18.69 7.78
C GLN A 317 10.07 19.94 8.59
N ASP A 318 10.87 19.81 9.65
CA ASP A 318 11.07 20.84 10.67
C ASP A 318 9.73 21.46 11.09
N LYS A 319 8.78 20.56 11.40
CA LYS A 319 7.42 20.86 11.81
C LYS A 319 7.03 20.03 13.02
N TRP A 320 6.02 20.51 13.73
CA TRP A 320 5.67 20.01 15.04
C TRP A 320 4.19 19.69 15.15
N ILE A 321 3.87 18.62 15.87
CA ILE A 321 2.51 18.21 16.19
C ILE A 321 2.37 17.91 17.68
N SER A 322 1.17 18.07 18.23
CA SER A 322 0.96 17.81 19.65
C SER A 322 0.94 16.30 19.92
N LYS A 323 1.77 15.85 20.87
CA LYS A 323 1.89 14.44 21.30
C LYS A 323 0.55 13.83 21.73
N LYS A 324 -0.32 14.65 22.31
CA LYS A 324 -1.65 14.24 22.80
C LYS A 324 -2.49 13.50 21.74
N TYR A 325 -2.28 13.81 20.46
CA TYR A 325 -3.09 13.30 19.36
C TYR A 325 -2.35 12.28 18.50
N VAL A 326 -1.35 11.61 19.08
CA VAL A 326 -0.52 10.61 18.42
C VAL A 326 -0.49 9.34 19.25
N PHE A 327 -0.80 8.23 18.62
CA PHE A 327 -0.57 6.88 19.13
C PHE A 327 0.76 6.39 18.55
N ILE A 328 1.63 5.79 19.36
CA ILE A 328 2.91 5.23 18.91
C ILE A 328 2.77 3.71 18.92
N ASP A 329 3.20 3.08 17.83
CA ASP A 329 3.13 1.62 17.62
C ASP A 329 4.07 0.84 18.56
#